data_AF-A0A077RTU3-F1
#
_entry.id   AF-A0A077RTU3-F1
#
_cell.length_a   1.000
_cell.length_b   1.000
_cell.length_c   1.000
_cell.angle_alpha   90.00
_cell.angle_beta   90.00
_cell.angle_gamma   90.00
#
_symmetry.space_group_name_H-M   'P 1'
#
loop_
_entity.id
_entity.type
_entity.pdbx_description
1 polymer ?
#
loop_
_entity_poly.entity_id
_entity_poly.type
_entity_poly.pdbx_seq_one_letter_code
_entity_poly.pdbx_strand_id
1 'polypeptide(L)'
;MARSPALLLLLALLLACSGAASAAAAAGRIKSKAAARSARAEAEAGCRDLATRGKCVASGGGGRCRWCRSEALDDMCFGAAEAWRLPKQVFSCDQPAGAAHARR
;
A
#
# COMPACT_ATOMS: atom_id res chain seq x y z
N MET A 1 53.45 -5.02 1.76
CA MET A 1 52.05 -4.76 1.38
C MET A 1 51.23 -4.61 2.67
N ALA A 2 51.25 -3.42 3.26
CA ALA A 2 50.49 -3.14 4.48
C ALA A 2 49.06 -2.78 4.08
N ARG A 3 48.09 -3.63 4.41
CA ARG A 3 46.67 -3.32 4.20
C ARG A 3 46.27 -2.32 5.28
N SER A 4 46.21 -1.03 4.91
CA SER A 4 45.82 0.04 5.83
C SER A 4 44.46 -0.29 6.48
N PRO A 5 44.33 -0.12 7.81
CA PRO A 5 43.10 -0.45 8.53
C PRO A 5 41.89 0.34 8.01
N ALA A 6 42.12 1.54 7.48
CA ALA A 6 41.10 2.34 6.80
C ALA A 6 40.53 1.66 5.55
N LEU A 7 41.37 0.95 4.78
CA LEU A 7 40.95 0.24 3.57
C LEU A 7 40.07 -0.98 3.93
N LEU A 8 40.44 -1.67 5.01
CA LEU A 8 39.67 -2.80 5.55
C LEU A 8 38.30 -2.34 6.08
N LEU A 9 38.25 -1.19 6.76
CA LEU A 9 37.00 -0.60 7.25
C LEU A 9 36.08 -0.17 6.09
N LEU A 10 36.62 0.45 5.05
CA LEU A 10 35.86 0.83 3.85
C LEU A 10 35.30 -0.38 3.10
N LEU A 11 36.10 -1.43 2.93
CA LEU A 11 35.66 -2.69 2.32
C LEU A 11 34.54 -3.35 3.12
N ALA A 12 34.64 -3.37 4.45
CA ALA A 12 33.59 -3.90 5.32
C ALA A 12 32.29 -3.10 5.23
N LEU A 13 32.37 -1.76 5.15
CA LEU A 13 31.21 -0.88 5.01
C LEU A 13 30.49 -1.09 3.66
N LEU A 14 31.25 -1.23 2.58
CA LEU A 14 30.73 -1.53 1.24
C LEU A 14 30.07 -2.91 1.17
N LEU A 15 30.67 -3.91 1.83
CA LEU A 15 30.12 -5.26 1.92
C LEU A 15 28.80 -5.28 2.73
N ALA A 16 28.71 -4.48 3.80
CA ALA A 16 27.47 -4.30 4.56
C ALA A 16 26.38 -3.59 3.75
N CYS A 17 26.74 -2.65 2.87
CA CYS A 17 25.80 -1.97 1.98
C CYS A 17 25.24 -2.90 0.87
N SER A 18 26.00 -3.96 0.53
CA SER A 18 25.63 -4.94 -0.51
C SER A 18 24.92 -6.18 0.05
N GLY A 19 24.85 -6.32 1.37
CA GLY A 19 24.35 -7.49 2.10
C GLY A 19 22.84 -7.56 2.32
N ALA A 20 22.02 -6.95 1.46
CA ALA A 20 20.57 -7.13 1.44
C ALA A 20 20.15 -8.25 0.47
N ALA A 21 20.81 -9.42 0.53
CA ALA A 21 20.42 -10.62 -0.20
C ALA A 21 20.71 -11.92 0.61
N SER A 22 19.72 -12.28 1.46
CA SER A 22 19.21 -13.62 1.78
C SER A 22 20.10 -14.75 2.36
N ALA A 23 19.83 -15.14 3.61
CA ALA A 23 19.46 -16.49 4.14
C ALA A 23 19.78 -16.56 5.66
N ALA A 24 19.11 -17.22 6.61
CA ALA A 24 17.78 -17.79 6.84
C ALA A 24 17.78 -18.23 8.34
N ALA A 25 16.63 -18.16 9.04
CA ALA A 25 16.33 -18.70 10.40
C ALA A 25 17.19 -18.19 11.58
N ALA A 26 16.69 -17.68 12.73
CA ALA A 26 15.40 -17.72 13.37
C ALA A 26 15.26 -16.51 14.33
N ALA A 27 14.01 -16.21 14.72
CA ALA A 27 13.63 -15.31 15.83
C ALA A 27 13.94 -13.81 15.69
N GLY A 28 13.06 -13.07 15.01
CA GLY A 28 13.00 -11.61 15.11
C GLY A 28 11.95 -10.99 14.19
N ARG A 29 10.82 -10.56 14.77
CA ARG A 29 9.66 -9.94 14.10
C ARG A 29 9.97 -8.59 13.43
N ILE A 30 10.72 -8.57 12.33
CA ILE A 30 10.99 -7.33 11.57
C ILE A 30 10.63 -7.45 10.07
N LYS A 31 10.38 -8.66 9.56
CA LYS A 31 10.02 -8.92 8.14
C LYS A 31 8.52 -8.85 7.83
N SER A 32 7.73 -8.26 8.71
CA SER A 32 6.26 -8.26 8.58
C SER A 32 5.71 -6.97 7.98
N LYS A 33 6.41 -5.83 8.11
CA LYS A 33 5.86 -4.53 7.67
C LYS A 33 6.07 -4.24 6.19
N ALA A 34 7.20 -4.60 5.61
CA ALA A 34 7.47 -4.36 4.18
C ALA A 34 6.62 -5.28 3.28
N ALA A 35 6.56 -6.58 3.61
CA ALA A 35 5.71 -7.55 2.89
C ALA A 35 4.21 -7.23 3.04
N ALA A 36 3.75 -6.84 4.24
CA ALA A 36 2.36 -6.43 4.43
C ALA A 36 2.02 -5.11 3.73
N ARG A 37 2.96 -4.16 3.62
CA ARG A 37 2.78 -2.91 2.84
C ARG A 37 2.72 -3.18 1.34
N SER A 38 3.58 -4.07 0.83
CA SER A 38 3.55 -4.49 -0.56
C SER A 38 2.24 -5.21 -0.87
N ALA A 39 1.83 -6.20 -0.06
CA ALA A 39 0.55 -6.89 -0.25
C ALA A 39 -0.65 -5.94 -0.17
N ARG A 40 -0.63 -4.91 0.69
CA ARG A 40 -1.69 -3.91 0.77
C ARG A 40 -1.70 -2.95 -0.42
N ALA A 41 -0.53 -2.56 -0.93
CA ALA A 41 -0.41 -1.74 -2.12
C ALA A 41 -0.90 -2.50 -3.37
N GLU A 42 -0.51 -3.76 -3.52
CA GLU A 42 -1.05 -4.66 -4.56
C GLU A 42 -2.56 -4.86 -4.40
N ALA A 43 -3.04 -4.97 -3.16
CA ALA A 43 -4.46 -5.04 -2.87
C ALA A 43 -5.20 -3.70 -3.14
N GLU A 44 -4.53 -2.59 -3.39
CA GLU A 44 -5.13 -1.33 -3.81
C GLU A 44 -4.96 -1.09 -5.33
N ALA A 45 -3.93 -1.69 -5.95
CA ALA A 45 -3.55 -1.51 -7.35
C ALA A 45 -4.63 -1.91 -8.36
N GLY A 46 -5.50 -2.86 -8.02
CA GLY A 46 -6.59 -3.31 -8.91
C GLY A 46 -7.90 -2.54 -8.79
N CYS A 47 -8.01 -1.52 -7.94
CA CYS A 47 -9.29 -0.83 -7.75
C CYS A 47 -9.73 -0.08 -9.01
N ARG A 48 -8.81 0.56 -9.74
CA ARG A 48 -9.13 1.37 -10.93
C ARG A 48 -9.70 0.55 -12.10
N ASP A 49 -9.40 -0.74 -12.17
CA ASP A 49 -9.92 -1.64 -13.20
C ASP A 49 -11.38 -2.04 -12.96
N LEU A 50 -11.91 -1.78 -11.76
CA LEU A 50 -13.29 -2.09 -11.39
C LEU A 50 -14.24 -1.01 -11.91
N ALA A 51 -14.58 -1.10 -13.20
CA ALA A 51 -15.42 -0.13 -13.91
C ALA A 51 -16.89 -0.05 -13.46
N THR A 52 -17.31 -0.83 -12.45
CA THR A 52 -18.71 -0.81 -11.97
C THR A 52 -18.75 -0.73 -10.46
N ARG A 53 -19.72 0.04 -9.94
CA ARG A 53 -19.95 0.19 -8.50
C ARG A 53 -20.09 -1.16 -7.79
N GLY A 54 -20.85 -2.10 -8.36
CA GLY A 54 -21.06 -3.42 -7.75
C GLY A 54 -19.74 -4.18 -7.53
N LYS A 55 -18.89 -4.24 -8.56
CA LYS A 55 -17.57 -4.89 -8.47
C LYS A 55 -16.64 -4.16 -7.49
N CYS A 56 -16.66 -2.82 -7.51
CA CYS A 56 -15.85 -1.98 -6.63
C CYS A 56 -16.20 -2.17 -5.14
N VAL A 57 -17.50 -2.22 -4.81
CA VAL A 57 -17.95 -2.39 -3.42
C VAL A 57 -17.71 -3.83 -2.94
N ALA A 58 -17.86 -4.82 -3.84
CA ALA A 58 -17.62 -6.23 -3.52
C ALA A 58 -16.14 -6.59 -3.28
N SER A 59 -15.19 -5.87 -3.89
CA SER A 59 -13.76 -6.21 -3.83
C SER A 59 -13.08 -5.96 -2.47
N GLY A 60 -13.77 -5.38 -1.49
CA GLY A 60 -13.23 -5.25 -0.13
C GLY A 60 -14.02 -4.38 0.83
N GLY A 61 -15.35 -4.30 0.65
CA GLY A 61 -16.26 -3.67 1.62
C GLY A 61 -15.90 -2.24 1.99
N GLY A 62 -15.51 -1.42 1.02
CA GLY A 62 -15.12 -0.02 1.25
C GLY A 62 -13.84 0.19 2.09
N GLY A 63 -13.21 -0.89 2.56
CA GLY A 63 -11.95 -0.89 3.30
C GLY A 63 -10.70 -0.98 2.41
N ARG A 64 -10.83 -1.55 1.21
CA ARG A 64 -9.77 -1.62 0.19
C ARG A 64 -9.98 -0.67 -0.98
N CYS A 65 -11.14 -0.75 -1.61
CA CYS A 65 -11.55 0.11 -2.71
C CYS A 65 -12.79 0.91 -2.32
N ARG A 66 -12.99 2.07 -2.94
CA ARG A 66 -14.14 2.94 -2.75
C ARG A 66 -14.66 3.41 -4.10
N TRP A 67 -15.96 3.31 -4.28
CA TRP A 67 -16.62 3.93 -5.41
C TRP A 67 -16.77 5.41 -5.12
N CYS A 68 -16.31 6.25 -6.03
CA CYS A 68 -16.43 7.70 -5.94
C CYS A 68 -17.17 8.23 -7.15
N ARG A 69 -18.24 9.00 -6.87
CA ARG A 69 -18.94 9.79 -7.88
C ARG A 69 -18.24 11.11 -8.09
N SER A 70 -18.27 11.62 -9.32
CA SER A 70 -17.73 12.92 -9.68
C SER A 70 -18.78 13.73 -10.45
N GLU A 71 -18.86 15.03 -10.19
CA GLU A 71 -19.75 15.93 -10.95
C GLU A 71 -19.13 16.40 -12.27
N ALA A 72 -17.80 16.32 -12.38
CA ALA A 72 -17.06 16.82 -13.54
C ALA A 72 -16.37 15.71 -14.36
N LEU A 73 -16.32 14.49 -13.84
CA LEU A 73 -15.67 13.32 -14.45
C LEU A 73 -16.57 12.10 -14.27
N ASP A 74 -16.18 10.96 -14.85
CA ASP A 74 -16.89 9.70 -14.64
C ASP A 74 -16.78 9.18 -13.21
N ASP A 75 -17.81 8.44 -12.79
CA ASP A 75 -17.78 7.65 -11.58
C ASP A 75 -16.71 6.56 -11.68
N MET A 76 -15.83 6.46 -10.69
CA MET A 76 -14.69 5.55 -10.73
C MET A 76 -14.43 4.89 -9.38
N CYS A 77 -13.78 3.74 -9.44
CA CYS A 77 -13.33 3.01 -8.26
C CYS A 77 -11.89 3.38 -7.92
N PHE A 78 -11.67 3.87 -6.70
CA PHE A 78 -10.36 4.28 -6.20
C PHE A 78 -9.91 3.37 -5.06
N GLY A 79 -8.61 3.33 -4.87
CA GLY A 79 -8.05 2.79 -3.64
C GLY A 79 -8.54 3.54 -2.40
N ALA A 80 -8.64 2.88 -1.25
CA ALA A 80 -9.15 3.51 -0.04
C ALA A 80 -8.30 4.74 0.35
N ALA A 81 -6.97 4.65 0.27
CA ALA A 81 -6.10 5.77 0.61
C ALA A 81 -6.17 6.89 -0.45
N GLU A 82 -6.30 6.52 -1.72
CA GLU A 82 -6.49 7.48 -2.81
C GLU A 82 -7.81 8.25 -2.69
N ALA A 83 -8.92 7.54 -2.48
CA ALA A 83 -10.25 8.12 -2.29
C ALA A 83 -10.30 9.14 -1.15
N TRP A 84 -9.55 8.91 -0.06
CA TRP A 84 -9.45 9.86 1.06
C TRP A 84 -8.76 11.17 0.70
N ARG A 85 -7.89 11.18 -0.32
CA ARG A 85 -7.13 12.36 -0.76
C ARG A 85 -7.84 13.16 -1.85
N LEU A 86 -8.94 12.65 -2.42
CA LEU A 86 -9.66 13.34 -3.48
C LEU A 86 -10.33 14.62 -2.96
N PRO A 87 -10.35 15.71 -3.77
CA PRO A 87 -11.07 16.93 -3.41
C PRO A 87 -12.55 16.67 -3.20
N LYS A 88 -13.05 16.93 -1.99
CA LYS A 88 -14.45 16.68 -1.59
C LYS A 88 -15.47 17.54 -2.36
N GLN A 89 -15.01 18.61 -3.00
CA GLN A 89 -15.84 19.49 -3.82
C GLN A 89 -16.20 18.83 -5.15
N VAL A 90 -15.36 17.92 -5.66
CA VAL A 90 -15.55 17.27 -6.96
C VAL A 90 -15.98 15.82 -6.79
N PHE A 91 -15.48 15.14 -5.75
CA PHE A 91 -15.70 13.71 -5.54
C PHE A 91 -16.48 13.42 -4.27
N SER A 92 -17.50 12.55 -4.40
CA SER A 92 -18.25 11.99 -3.29
C SER A 92 -18.09 10.47 -3.27
N CYS A 93 -17.41 9.94 -2.24
CA CYS A 93 -17.07 8.52 -2.14
C CYS A 93 -17.94 7.77 -1.14
N ASP A 94 -18.30 6.53 -1.50
CA ASP A 94 -19.03 5.62 -0.64
C ASP A 94 -18.27 5.37 0.68
N GLN A 95 -19.04 5.21 1.77
CA GLN A 95 -18.51 4.91 3.10
C GLN A 95 -17.96 3.48 3.18
N PRO A 96 -16.99 3.20 4.08
CA PRO A 96 -16.53 1.83 4.29
C PRO A 96 -17.69 1.01 4.85
N ALA A 97 -17.85 -0.25 4.43
CA ALA A 97 -19.02 -1.07 4.72
C ALA A 97 -19.31 -1.22 6.25
N GLY A 98 -18.32 -1.00 7.11
CA GLY A 98 -18.48 -1.00 8.58
C GLY A 98 -19.01 0.30 9.21
N ALA A 99 -19.00 1.44 8.50
CA ALA A 99 -19.47 2.72 9.06
C ALA A 99 -20.99 2.91 8.97
N ALA A 100 -21.66 2.17 8.08
CA ALA A 100 -23.11 2.25 7.88
C ALA A 100 -23.91 1.58 9.02
N HIS A 101 -23.31 0.66 9.77
CA HIS A 101 -23.95 -0.02 10.91
C HIS A 101 -23.74 0.67 12.26
N ALA A 102 -22.84 1.65 12.37
CA ALA A 102 -22.53 2.34 13.63
C ALA A 102 -23.41 3.59 13.89
N ARG A 103 -24.43 3.84 13.05
CA ARG A 103 -25.33 5.01 13.15
C ARG A 103 -26.81 4.64 13.32
N ARG A 104 -27.10 3.45 13.86
CA ARG A 104 -28.46 3.09 14.31
C ARG A 104 -28.45 2.81 15.80
#